data_AF-A0A8J5MZN5-F1
#
_entry.id   AF-A0A8J5MZN5-F1
#
_cell.length_a   1.000
_cell.length_b   1.000
_cell.length_c   1.000
_cell.angle_alpha   90.00
_cell.angle_beta   90.00
_cell.angle_gamma   90.00
#
_symmetry.space_group_name_H-M   'P 1'
#
loop_
_entity.id
_entity.type
_entity.pdbx_description
1 polymer ?
#
loop_
_entity_poly.entity_id
_entity_poly.type
_entity_poly.pdbx_seq_one_letter_code
_entity_poly.pdbx_strand_id
1 'polypeptide(L)'
;RLKIQFFEVFLSCGVELQLKKLLLQFIRNISYFTLKWVPDEFPAFTLLIYLWEVSDEFCFQIFRASRLVVDTGLHALGWTRQEAVDYLINHTAMPTVKVENEVDRYITMPGQALAYKVGQLKLMDLRYKAASVLGDEFDIKKFHDVVLDSVGPLDLVEDEVNAWVNAGGKKLDVVRVIQCIKLWSC
;
A
#
# COMPACT_ATOMS: atom_id res chain seq x y z
N ARG A 1 -0.12 3.87 30.23
CA ARG A 1 -1.57 3.80 29.94
C ARG A 1 -2.04 4.91 29.01
N LEU A 2 -1.95 6.20 29.36
CA LEU A 2 -2.35 7.32 28.48
C LEU A 2 -1.61 7.40 27.12
N LYS A 3 -0.30 7.14 27.08
CA LYS A 3 0.47 7.08 25.81
C LYS A 3 0.04 5.93 24.87
N ILE A 4 -0.46 4.82 25.43
CA ILE A 4 -0.89 3.64 24.67
C ILE A 4 -2.26 3.93 24.05
N GLN A 5 -3.22 4.44 24.83
CA GLN A 5 -4.53 4.87 24.30
C GLN A 5 -4.41 5.95 23.23
N PHE A 6 -3.50 6.92 23.39
CA PHE A 6 -3.31 7.95 22.37
C PHE A 6 -2.72 7.39 21.06
N PHE A 7 -1.84 6.39 21.16
CA PHE A 7 -1.25 5.73 20.00
C PHE A 7 -2.22 4.76 19.32
N GLU A 8 -3.05 4.06 20.09
CA GLU A 8 -4.18 3.26 19.58
C GLU A 8 -5.20 4.14 18.87
N VAL A 9 -5.55 5.30 19.44
CA VAL A 9 -6.44 6.28 18.77
C VAL A 9 -5.76 6.85 17.53
N PHE A 10 -4.45 7.10 17.55
CA PHE A 10 -3.74 7.61 16.37
C PHE A 10 -3.64 6.58 15.25
N LEU A 11 -3.30 5.32 15.55
CA LEU A 11 -3.29 4.22 14.59
C LEU A 11 -4.71 3.89 14.12
N SER A 12 -5.68 3.86 15.02
CA SER A 12 -7.10 3.66 14.69
C SER A 12 -7.61 4.79 13.81
N CYS A 13 -7.32 6.06 14.11
CA CYS A 13 -7.65 7.19 13.24
C CYS A 13 -6.88 7.13 11.92
N GLY A 14 -5.62 6.70 11.91
CA GLY A 14 -4.81 6.54 10.70
C GLY A 14 -5.36 5.45 9.79
N VAL A 15 -5.78 4.32 10.36
CA VAL A 15 -6.45 3.21 9.66
C VAL A 15 -7.87 3.60 9.27
N GLU A 16 -8.62 4.31 10.09
CA GLU A 16 -9.95 4.81 9.75
C GLU A 16 -9.88 5.83 8.61
N LEU A 17 -8.87 6.71 8.61
CA LEU A 17 -8.58 7.61 7.50
C LEU A 17 -8.20 6.81 6.25
N GLN A 18 -7.45 5.73 6.40
CA GLN A 18 -7.08 4.84 5.30
C GLN A 18 -8.28 4.04 4.78
N LEU A 19 -9.17 3.59 5.67
CA LEU A 19 -10.43 2.93 5.35
C LEU A 19 -11.36 3.91 4.63
N LYS A 20 -11.46 5.16 5.08
CA LYS A 20 -12.19 6.23 4.38
C LYS A 20 -11.59 6.51 3.01
N LYS A 21 -10.25 6.56 2.88
CA LYS A 21 -9.58 6.71 1.57
C LYS A 21 -9.84 5.51 0.65
N LEU A 22 -9.77 4.29 1.18
CA LEU A 22 -10.07 3.07 0.44
C LEU A 22 -11.53 3.02 0.02
N LEU A 23 -12.46 3.41 0.90
CA LEU A 23 -13.90 3.45 0.64
C LEU A 23 -14.21 4.52 -0.41
N LEU A 24 -13.60 5.71 -0.30
CA LEU A 24 -13.70 6.75 -1.33
C LEU A 24 -13.11 6.29 -2.66
N GLN A 25 -11.98 5.57 -2.65
CA GLN A 25 -11.39 4.99 -3.84
C GLN A 25 -12.32 3.92 -4.46
N PHE A 26 -12.95 3.08 -3.65
CA PHE A 26 -13.93 2.09 -4.07
C PHE A 26 -15.17 2.76 -4.69
N ILE A 27 -15.76 3.73 -3.99
CA ILE A 27 -16.89 4.53 -4.49
C ILE A 27 -16.51 5.23 -5.79
N ARG A 28 -15.31 5.82 -5.86
CA ARG A 28 -14.83 6.53 -7.05
C ARG A 28 -14.56 5.57 -8.21
N ASN A 29 -14.02 4.38 -7.97
CA ASN A 29 -13.81 3.36 -9.00
C ASN A 29 -15.15 2.84 -9.56
N ILE A 30 -16.13 2.57 -8.69
CA ILE A 30 -17.49 2.22 -9.11
C ILE A 30 -18.12 3.39 -9.90
N SER A 31 -18.01 4.62 -9.38
CA SER A 31 -18.60 5.82 -10.01
C SER A 31 -17.96 6.13 -11.37
N TYR A 32 -16.64 5.99 -11.51
CA TYR A 32 -15.94 6.14 -12.79
C TYR A 32 -16.38 5.08 -13.80
N PHE A 33 -16.72 3.88 -13.34
CA PHE A 33 -17.16 2.79 -14.19
C PHE A 33 -18.61 3.00 -14.65
N THR A 34 -19.53 3.28 -13.73
CA THR A 34 -20.95 3.53 -14.05
C THR A 34 -21.12 4.71 -15.02
N LEU A 35 -20.33 5.77 -14.86
CA LEU A 35 -20.43 6.97 -15.69
C LEU A 35 -19.74 6.86 -17.06
N LYS A 36 -18.81 5.91 -17.25
CA LYS A 36 -17.89 5.91 -18.40
C LYS A 36 -17.85 4.62 -19.20
N TRP A 37 -18.32 3.50 -18.64
CA TRP A 37 -18.07 2.15 -19.17
C TRP A 37 -19.23 1.17 -19.05
N VAL A 38 -20.44 1.63 -18.76
CA VAL A 38 -21.64 0.78 -18.93
C VAL A 38 -22.29 1.14 -20.26
N PRO A 39 -21.95 0.47 -21.38
CA PRO A 39 -22.81 0.44 -22.55
C PRO A 39 -24.20 -0.04 -22.15
N ASP A 40 -25.25 0.45 -22.82
CA ASP A 40 -26.64 0.02 -22.60
C ASP A 40 -26.87 -1.49 -22.77
N GLU A 41 -25.90 -2.21 -23.34
CA GLU A 41 -25.94 -3.65 -23.64
C GLU A 41 -25.09 -4.52 -22.68
N PHE A 42 -24.51 -3.95 -21.61
CA PHE A 42 -23.66 -4.73 -20.71
C PHE A 42 -24.50 -5.74 -19.90
N PRO A 43 -24.24 -7.07 -19.99
CA PRO A 43 -25.02 -8.07 -19.28
C PRO A 43 -24.88 -7.87 -17.76
N ALA A 44 -26.00 -7.87 -17.04
CA ALA A 44 -26.02 -7.73 -15.58
C ALA A 44 -25.10 -8.74 -14.87
N PHE A 45 -24.91 -9.93 -15.45
CA PHE A 45 -24.00 -10.96 -14.95
C PHE A 45 -22.53 -10.54 -14.97
N THR A 46 -22.06 -9.91 -16.04
CA THR A 46 -20.67 -9.42 -16.14
C THR A 46 -20.43 -8.29 -15.15
N LEU A 47 -21.39 -7.35 -15.02
CA LEU A 47 -21.34 -6.31 -14.00
C LEU A 47 -21.26 -6.91 -12.58
N LEU A 48 -22.01 -7.98 -12.32
CA LEU A 48 -21.99 -8.68 -11.04
C LEU A 48 -20.60 -9.29 -10.74
N ILE A 49 -19.99 -9.95 -11.74
CA ILE A 49 -18.62 -10.50 -11.62
C ILE A 49 -17.62 -9.40 -11.29
N TYR A 50 -17.64 -8.28 -12.02
CA TYR A 50 -16.71 -7.18 -11.77
C TYR A 50 -16.92 -6.51 -10.41
N LEU A 51 -18.18 -6.28 -10.01
CA LEU A 51 -18.48 -5.75 -8.67
C LEU A 51 -17.95 -6.67 -7.58
N TRP A 52 -18.03 -7.99 -7.80
CA TRP A 52 -17.48 -8.99 -6.91
C TRP A 52 -15.95 -8.91 -6.83
N GLU A 53 -15.25 -8.88 -7.96
CA GLU A 53 -13.78 -8.73 -8.01
C GLU A 53 -13.30 -7.44 -7.31
N VAL A 54 -13.98 -6.31 -7.55
CA VAL A 54 -13.64 -5.03 -6.94
C VAL A 54 -13.91 -5.06 -5.42
N SER A 55 -14.95 -5.77 -4.99
CA SER A 55 -15.25 -5.96 -3.57
C SER A 55 -14.22 -6.85 -2.85
N ASP A 56 -13.69 -7.87 -3.54
CA ASP A 56 -12.65 -8.74 -3.01
C ASP A 56 -11.34 -7.97 -2.80
N GLU A 57 -10.90 -7.19 -3.80
CA GLU A 57 -9.71 -6.36 -3.66
C GLU A 57 -9.86 -5.36 -2.51
N PHE A 58 -11.04 -4.75 -2.35
CA PHE A 58 -11.32 -3.87 -1.22
C PHE A 58 -11.19 -4.59 0.13
N CYS A 59 -11.77 -5.79 0.27
CA CYS A 59 -11.63 -6.61 1.47
C CYS A 59 -10.15 -6.93 1.77
N PHE A 60 -9.35 -7.24 0.75
CA PHE A 60 -7.91 -7.49 0.94
C PHE A 60 -7.13 -6.23 1.34
N GLN A 61 -7.50 -5.06 0.83
CA GLN A 61 -6.88 -3.80 1.23
C GLN A 61 -7.18 -3.45 2.69
N ILE A 62 -8.42 -3.68 3.14
CA ILE A 62 -8.79 -3.56 4.56
C ILE A 62 -7.95 -4.50 5.40
N PHE A 63 -7.90 -5.78 5.03
CA PHE A 63 -7.11 -6.77 5.77
C PHE A 63 -5.63 -6.38 5.88
N ARG A 64 -5.01 -5.89 4.78
CA ARG A 64 -3.62 -5.39 4.79
C ARG A 64 -3.44 -4.13 5.65
N ALA A 65 -4.45 -3.26 5.74
CA ALA A 65 -4.41 -2.10 6.63
C ALA A 65 -4.52 -2.54 8.09
N SER A 66 -5.43 -3.47 8.41
CA SER A 66 -5.60 -4.02 9.76
C SER A 66 -4.35 -4.74 10.29
N ARG A 67 -3.55 -5.34 9.39
CA ARG A 67 -2.23 -5.89 9.74
C ARG A 67 -1.28 -4.87 10.38
N LEU A 68 -1.36 -3.58 10.00
CA LEU A 68 -0.55 -2.53 10.62
C LEU A 68 -0.88 -2.37 12.11
N VAL A 69 -2.17 -2.42 12.44
CA VAL A 69 -2.66 -2.28 13.82
C VAL A 69 -2.32 -3.52 14.63
N VAL A 70 -2.53 -4.70 14.07
CA VAL A 70 -2.34 -5.96 14.80
C VAL A 70 -0.87 -6.25 15.08
N ASP A 71 0.01 -6.07 14.10
CA ASP A 71 1.44 -6.32 14.26
C ASP A 71 2.07 -5.33 15.27
N THR A 72 1.69 -4.05 15.19
CA THR A 72 2.11 -3.05 16.20
C THR A 72 1.47 -3.28 17.57
N GLY A 73 0.20 -3.73 17.59
CA GLY A 73 -0.52 -4.13 18.80
C GLY A 73 0.23 -5.22 19.55
N LEU A 74 0.55 -6.31 18.87
CA LEU A 74 1.26 -7.48 19.42
C LEU A 74 2.66 -7.11 19.90
N HIS A 75 3.45 -6.42 19.07
CA HIS A 75 4.89 -6.27 19.30
C HIS A 75 5.31 -4.98 20.02
N ALA A 76 4.49 -3.93 20.00
CA ALA A 76 4.80 -2.65 20.62
C ALA A 76 3.82 -2.23 21.73
N LEU A 77 2.55 -2.64 21.65
CA LEU A 77 1.50 -2.24 22.60
C LEU A 77 1.16 -3.32 23.63
N GLY A 78 1.70 -4.53 23.47
CA GLY A 78 1.52 -5.63 24.40
C GLY A 78 0.15 -6.31 24.30
N TRP A 79 -0.49 -6.26 23.13
CA TRP A 79 -1.72 -7.00 22.88
C TRP A 79 -1.48 -8.50 23.02
N THR A 80 -2.48 -9.17 23.57
CA THR A 80 -2.57 -10.63 23.58
C THR A 80 -2.95 -11.15 22.19
N ARG A 81 -2.67 -12.43 21.95
CA ARG A 81 -3.12 -13.13 20.75
C ARG A 81 -4.63 -12.99 20.53
N GLN A 82 -5.42 -13.09 21.60
CA GLN A 82 -6.89 -13.04 21.48
C GLN A 82 -7.36 -11.64 21.05
N GLU A 83 -6.81 -10.58 21.63
CA GLU A 83 -7.13 -9.20 21.23
C GLU A 83 -6.82 -8.95 19.74
N ALA A 84 -5.70 -9.48 19.25
CA ALA A 84 -5.34 -9.42 17.83
C ALA A 84 -6.33 -10.18 16.92
N VAL A 85 -6.75 -11.39 17.33
CA VAL A 85 -7.75 -12.19 16.60
C VAL A 85 -9.10 -11.48 16.56
N ASP A 86 -9.57 -11.03 17.72
CA ASP A 86 -10.86 -10.35 17.87
C ASP A 86 -10.89 -9.05 17.05
N TYR A 87 -9.78 -8.30 17.02
CA TYR A 87 -9.67 -7.12 16.18
C TYR A 87 -9.85 -7.45 14.70
N LEU A 88 -9.15 -8.48 14.18
CA LEU A 88 -9.25 -8.85 12.76
C LEU A 88 -10.62 -9.39 12.38
N ILE A 89 -11.26 -10.18 13.24
CA ILE A 89 -12.62 -10.68 12.99
C ILE A 89 -13.62 -9.51 12.91
N ASN A 90 -13.50 -8.53 13.79
CA ASN A 90 -14.44 -7.41 13.83
C ASN A 90 -14.24 -6.38 12.71
N HIS A 91 -13.05 -6.34 12.09
CA HIS A 91 -12.70 -5.31 11.10
C HIS A 91 -12.50 -5.87 9.69
N THR A 92 -12.60 -7.18 9.48
CA THR A 92 -12.35 -7.81 8.18
C THR A 92 -13.37 -8.91 7.90
N ALA A 93 -13.68 -9.14 6.62
CA ALA A 93 -14.60 -10.21 6.20
C ALA A 93 -13.89 -11.60 6.10
N MET A 94 -12.80 -11.80 6.83
CA MET A 94 -11.95 -12.99 6.70
C MET A 94 -12.47 -14.13 7.58
N PRO A 95 -12.40 -15.39 7.11
CA PRO A 95 -12.77 -16.55 7.93
C PRO A 95 -11.91 -16.63 9.19
N THR A 96 -12.53 -16.96 10.33
CA THR A 96 -11.87 -17.06 11.65
C THR A 96 -10.60 -17.90 11.63
N VAL A 97 -10.66 -19.10 11.03
CA VAL A 97 -9.50 -20.01 10.91
C VAL A 97 -8.32 -19.34 10.20
N LYS A 98 -8.60 -18.51 9.18
CA LYS A 98 -7.57 -17.78 8.44
C LYS A 98 -6.97 -16.66 9.28
N VAL A 99 -7.82 -15.94 10.03
CA VAL A 99 -7.38 -14.89 10.95
C VAL A 99 -6.45 -15.46 12.02
N GLU A 100 -6.82 -16.56 12.66
CA GLU A 100 -6.02 -17.21 13.70
C GLU A 100 -4.63 -17.61 13.19
N ASN A 101 -4.58 -18.30 12.04
CA ASN A 101 -3.32 -18.69 11.40
C ASN A 101 -2.42 -17.49 11.06
N GLU A 102 -3.03 -16.39 10.62
CA GLU A 102 -2.31 -15.17 10.29
C GLU A 102 -1.78 -14.46 11.53
N VAL A 103 -2.55 -14.40 12.63
CA VAL A 103 -2.08 -13.85 13.90
C VAL A 103 -0.91 -14.67 14.45
N ASP A 104 -0.99 -16.00 14.40
CA ASP A 104 0.11 -16.88 14.81
C ASP A 104 1.39 -16.63 13.98
N ARG A 105 1.21 -16.35 12.69
CA ARG A 105 2.30 -15.94 11.81
C ARG A 105 2.90 -14.58 12.20
N TYR A 106 2.08 -13.60 12.60
CA TYR A 106 2.58 -12.29 13.01
C TYR A 106 3.37 -12.35 14.32
N ILE A 107 2.95 -13.22 15.25
CA ILE A 107 3.68 -13.47 16.50
C ILE A 107 5.07 -14.03 16.21
N THR A 108 5.19 -14.94 15.25
CA THR A 108 6.47 -15.59 14.90
C THR A 108 7.36 -14.77 13.97
N MET A 109 6.79 -13.86 13.17
CA MET A 109 7.51 -13.04 12.18
C MET A 109 7.16 -11.54 12.32
N PRO A 110 7.72 -10.84 13.33
CA PRO A 110 7.42 -9.43 13.58
C PRO A 110 7.79 -8.55 12.38
N GLY A 111 6.90 -7.60 12.03
CA GLY A 111 7.15 -6.60 10.99
C GLY A 111 6.95 -7.08 9.55
N GLN A 112 6.86 -8.38 9.30
CA GLN A 112 6.63 -8.92 7.94
C GLN A 112 5.28 -8.45 7.38
N ALA A 113 4.26 -8.39 8.24
CA ALA A 113 2.92 -8.00 7.84
C ALA A 113 2.84 -6.51 7.43
N LEU A 114 3.73 -5.67 7.98
CA LEU A 114 3.77 -4.23 7.74
C LEU A 114 4.26 -3.88 6.33
N ALA A 115 5.19 -4.69 5.80
CA ALA A 115 5.91 -4.40 4.55
C ALA A 115 4.97 -4.11 3.37
N TYR A 116 3.86 -4.84 3.26
CA TYR A 116 2.90 -4.68 2.16
C TYR A 116 2.30 -3.28 2.10
N LYS A 117 1.78 -2.78 3.24
CA LYS A 117 1.04 -1.52 3.25
C LYS A 117 1.98 -0.32 3.38
N VAL A 118 3.08 -0.47 4.14
CA VAL A 118 4.12 0.56 4.24
C VAL A 118 4.78 0.79 2.88
N GLY A 119 5.16 -0.27 2.17
CA GLY A 119 5.75 -0.15 0.82
C GLY A 119 4.79 0.49 -0.17
N GLN A 120 3.52 0.06 -0.19
CA GLN A 120 2.51 0.68 -1.05
C GLN A 120 2.35 2.19 -0.75
N LEU A 121 2.25 2.56 0.52
CA LEU A 121 2.12 3.95 0.94
C LEU A 121 3.31 4.80 0.49
N LYS A 122 4.53 4.27 0.66
CA LYS A 122 5.75 4.96 0.25
C LYS A 122 5.80 5.18 -1.26
N LEU A 123 5.51 4.17 -2.06
CA LEU A 123 5.48 4.30 -3.52
C LEU A 123 4.40 5.26 -4.00
N MET A 124 3.23 5.28 -3.35
CA MET A 124 2.19 6.26 -3.63
C MET A 124 2.65 7.68 -3.30
N ASP A 125 3.29 7.89 -2.16
CA ASP A 125 3.83 9.18 -1.74
C ASP A 125 4.89 9.70 -2.72
N LEU A 126 5.84 8.83 -3.10
CA LEU A 126 6.85 9.13 -4.12
C LEU A 126 6.23 9.52 -5.46
N ARG A 127 5.18 8.82 -5.89
CA ARG A 127 4.43 9.16 -7.10
C ARG A 127 3.79 10.54 -7.00
N TYR A 128 3.12 10.83 -5.89
CA TYR A 128 2.47 12.14 -5.70
C TYR A 128 3.50 13.28 -5.68
N LYS A 129 4.64 13.06 -5.00
CA LYS A 129 5.76 14.00 -4.98
C LYS A 129 6.35 14.21 -6.38
N ALA A 130 6.58 13.14 -7.14
CA ALA A 130 7.09 13.25 -8.50
C ALA A 130 6.13 14.00 -9.42
N ALA A 131 4.83 13.70 -9.33
CA ALA A 131 3.80 14.37 -10.11
C ALA A 131 3.67 15.86 -9.74
N SER A 132 3.81 16.22 -8.46
CA SER A 132 3.74 17.62 -8.03
C SER A 132 4.98 18.43 -8.44
N VAL A 133 6.16 17.82 -8.46
CA VAL A 133 7.40 18.49 -8.84
C VAL A 133 7.54 18.61 -10.35
N LEU A 134 7.21 17.57 -11.12
CA LEU A 134 7.39 17.55 -12.57
C LEU A 134 6.23 18.20 -13.34
N GLY A 135 5.03 18.28 -12.74
CA GLY A 135 3.86 18.88 -13.39
C GLY A 135 3.55 18.21 -14.73
N ASP A 136 3.52 19.00 -15.81
CA ASP A 136 3.22 18.52 -17.17
C ASP A 136 4.29 17.58 -17.74
N GLU A 137 5.53 17.61 -17.21
CA GLU A 137 6.61 16.71 -17.60
C GLU A 137 6.50 15.33 -16.91
N PHE A 138 5.52 15.14 -16.01
CA PHE A 138 5.31 13.87 -15.33
C PHE A 138 4.72 12.81 -16.28
N ASP A 139 5.49 11.74 -16.49
CA ASP A 139 5.04 10.55 -17.20
C ASP A 139 4.97 9.34 -16.27
N ILE A 140 3.76 8.81 -16.11
CA ILE A 140 3.50 7.64 -15.25
C ILE A 140 4.24 6.38 -15.73
N LYS A 141 4.46 6.23 -17.04
CA LYS A 141 5.18 5.08 -17.59
C LYS A 141 6.65 5.13 -17.19
N LYS A 142 7.27 6.31 -17.30
CA LYS A 142 8.65 6.53 -16.87
C LYS A 142 8.82 6.34 -15.37
N PHE A 143 7.83 6.79 -14.57
CA PHE A 143 7.83 6.51 -13.13
C PHE A 143 7.82 5.00 -12.85
N HIS A 144 6.98 4.22 -13.55
CA HIS A 144 6.98 2.77 -13.41
C HIS A 144 8.28 2.12 -13.87
N ASP A 145 8.87 2.57 -14.97
CA ASP A 145 10.19 2.08 -15.43
C ASP A 145 11.23 2.26 -14.31
N VAL A 146 11.33 3.46 -13.74
CA VAL A 146 12.30 3.75 -12.65
C VAL A 146 12.07 2.81 -11.47
N VAL A 147 10.82 2.69 -10.99
CA VAL A 147 10.51 1.86 -9.82
C VAL A 147 10.75 0.36 -10.08
N LEU A 148 10.50 -0.13 -11.30
CA LEU A 148 10.71 -1.53 -11.66
C LEU A 148 12.18 -1.87 -11.92
N ASP A 149 12.95 -0.90 -12.41
CA ASP A 149 14.40 -1.02 -12.58
C ASP A 149 15.14 -0.90 -11.24
N SER A 150 14.55 -0.23 -10.25
CA SER A 150 15.06 -0.18 -8.88
C SER A 150 14.98 -1.56 -8.21
N VAL A 151 16.12 -2.11 -7.82
CA VAL A 151 16.19 -3.35 -7.04
C VAL A 151 16.82 -3.07 -5.68
N GLY A 152 16.03 -3.17 -4.60
CA GLY A 152 16.57 -3.04 -3.25
C GLY A 152 15.57 -2.54 -2.20
N PRO A 153 16.08 -2.07 -1.05
CA PRO A 153 15.28 -1.45 0.00
C PRO A 153 14.55 -0.21 -0.50
N LEU A 154 13.43 0.14 0.16
CA LEU A 154 12.61 1.30 -0.23
C LEU A 154 13.37 2.63 -0.25
N ASP A 155 14.39 2.80 0.59
CA ASP A 155 15.20 4.01 0.63
C ASP A 155 16.02 4.19 -0.67
N LEU A 156 16.53 3.09 -1.23
CA LEU A 156 17.25 3.12 -2.52
C LEU A 156 16.30 3.47 -3.66
N VAL A 157 15.10 2.89 -3.65
CA VAL A 157 14.04 3.22 -4.63
C VAL A 157 13.68 4.71 -4.54
N GLU A 158 13.58 5.26 -3.33
CA GLU A 158 13.34 6.68 -3.12
C GLU A 158 14.47 7.55 -3.69
N ASP A 159 15.73 7.18 -3.47
CA ASP A 159 16.88 7.90 -4.02
C ASP A 159 16.89 7.89 -5.56
N GLU A 160 16.59 6.76 -6.18
CA GLU A 160 16.50 6.65 -7.64
C GLU A 160 15.35 7.47 -8.23
N VAL A 161 14.17 7.43 -7.59
CA VAL A 161 13.03 8.28 -7.98
C VAL A 161 13.38 9.77 -7.82
N ASN A 162 14.00 10.16 -6.71
CA ASN A 162 14.41 11.55 -6.49
C ASN A 162 15.46 11.99 -7.53
N ALA A 163 16.41 11.14 -7.88
CA ALA A 163 17.40 11.42 -8.92
C ALA A 163 16.75 11.62 -10.29
N TRP A 164 15.78 10.78 -10.65
CA TRP A 164 14.99 10.91 -11.88
C TRP A 164 14.16 12.21 -11.91
N VAL A 165 13.50 12.56 -10.80
CA VAL A 165 12.76 13.82 -10.67
C VAL A 165 13.70 15.02 -10.82
N ASN A 166 14.86 15.01 -10.18
CA ASN A 166 15.87 16.08 -10.29
C ASN A 166 16.46 16.20 -11.71
N ALA A 167 16.48 15.13 -12.48
CA ALA A 167 16.87 15.12 -13.90
C ALA A 167 15.77 15.63 -14.85
N GLY A 168 14.63 16.08 -14.31
CA GLY A 168 13.51 16.64 -15.09
C GLY A 168 12.66 15.58 -15.79
N GLY A 169 12.51 14.39 -15.20
CA GLY A 169 11.59 13.37 -15.72
C GLY A 169 12.06 12.65 -16.99
N LYS A 170 13.32 12.86 -17.41
CA LYS A 170 13.95 12.16 -18.55
C LYS A 170 14.48 10.81 -18.10
N LYS A 171 14.33 9.78 -18.95
CA LYS A 171 14.87 8.44 -18.66
C LYS A 171 16.39 8.56 -18.48
N LEU A 172 16.88 8.17 -17.31
CA LEU A 172 18.31 8.07 -17.06
C LEU A 172 18.78 6.82 -17.81
N ASP A 173 19.62 6.97 -18.82
CA ASP A 173 20.26 5.82 -19.45
C ASP A 173 21.05 5.07 -18.38
N VAL A 174 20.71 3.80 -18.17
CA VAL A 174 21.19 2.89 -17.10
C VAL A 174 22.71 2.65 -17.15
N VAL A 175 23.46 3.37 -17.99
CA VAL A 175 24.91 3.28 -18.15
C VAL A 175 25.68 3.92 -16.98
N ARG A 176 25.04 4.64 -16.04
CA ARG A 176 25.78 5.35 -14.97
C ARG A 176 25.95 4.63 -13.64
N VAL A 177 25.26 3.51 -13.36
CA VAL A 177 25.44 2.80 -12.07
C VAL A 177 26.76 2.01 -12.02
N ILE A 178 27.34 1.64 -13.17
CA ILE A 178 28.67 0.99 -13.22
C ILE A 178 29.81 1.98 -12.90
N GLN A 179 29.57 3.29 -12.94
CA GLN A 179 30.62 4.28 -12.67
C GLN A 179 30.97 4.40 -11.18
N CYS A 180 30.07 4.05 -10.25
CA CYS A 180 30.39 4.05 -8.81
C CYS A 180 31.23 2.83 -8.37
N ILE A 181 31.17 1.70 -9.09
CA ILE A 181 32.02 0.53 -8.78
C ILE A 181 33.49 0.78 -9.17
N LYS A 182 33.76 1.66 -10.14
CA LYS A 182 35.14 2.02 -10.53
C LYS A 182 35.86 2.97 -9.58
N LEU A 183 35.18 3.57 -8.61
CA LEU A 183 35.79 4.49 -7.63
C LEU A 183 36.16 3.80 -6.29
N TRP A 184 35.91 2.49 -6.16
CA TRP A 184 36.32 1.66 -5.02
C TRP A 184 37.43 0.63 -5.40
N SER A 185 38.19 0.93 -6.45
CA SER A 185 39.32 0.10 -6.92
C SER A 185 40.55 0.93 -7.31
N CYS A 186 40.81 2.02 -6.58
CA CYS A 186 42.12 2.69 -6.55
C CYS A 186 42.45 3.05 -5.10
#